data_AF-A0A8J3RX83-F1
#
_entry.id   AF-A0A8J3RX83-F1
#
_cell.length_a   1.000
_cell.length_b   1.000
_cell.length_c   1.000
_cell.angle_alpha   90.00
_cell.angle_beta   90.00
_cell.angle_gamma   90.00
#
_symmetry.space_group_name_H-M   'P 1'
#
loop_
_entity.id
_entity.type
_entity.pdbx_description
1 polymer ?
#
loop_
_entity_poly.entity_id
_entity_poly.type
_entity_poly.pdbx_seq_one_letter_code
_entity_poly.pdbx_strand_id
1 'polypeptide(L)'
;MIYNVPVEARRNRLIADLRGLAEFLERHPEVPVPRYGSVRMSVYPLYDTDATTEAEAIIEVARIATLLGVPLRVEHGHHVARADFGTVCYEAILITQAARDRRAAQDSYRDNISTDPPVGA
;
A
#
# COMPACT_ATOMS: atom_id res chain seq x y z
N MET A 1 -26.26 1.98 2.69
CA MET A 1 -26.21 3.12 3.64
C MET A 1 -24.77 3.20 4.13
N ILE A 2 -23.93 3.97 3.45
CA ILE A 2 -22.49 4.03 3.76
C ILE A 2 -22.35 5.06 4.87
N TYR A 3 -22.01 4.61 6.08
CA TYR A 3 -21.69 5.52 7.16
C TYR A 3 -20.45 6.31 6.74
N ASN A 4 -20.64 7.60 6.45
CA ASN A 4 -19.58 8.57 6.35
C ASN A 4 -18.99 8.73 7.75
N VAL A 5 -18.12 7.81 8.14
CA VAL A 5 -17.37 7.91 9.39
C VAL A 5 -16.45 9.11 9.23
N PRO A 6 -16.56 10.15 10.09
CA PRO A 6 -15.69 11.32 9.99
C PRO A 6 -14.23 10.87 9.92
N VAL A 7 -13.41 11.53 9.10
CA VAL A 7 -12.00 11.17 8.88
C VAL A 7 -11.24 11.02 10.21
N GLU A 8 -11.56 11.86 11.20
CA GLU A 8 -11.02 11.79 12.57
C GLU A 8 -11.43 10.51 13.31
N ALA A 9 -12.68 10.07 13.17
CA ALA A 9 -13.14 8.80 13.74
C ALA A 9 -12.50 7.59 13.03
N ARG A 10 -12.27 7.65 11.70
CA ARG A 10 -11.52 6.61 10.97
C ARG A 10 -10.06 6.54 11.44
N ARG A 11 -9.39 7.68 11.60
CA ARG A 11 -8.01 7.77 12.10
C ARG A 11 -7.90 7.21 13.52
N ASN A 12 -8.76 7.64 14.44
CA ASN A 12 -8.72 7.20 15.83
C ASN A 12 -8.99 5.69 15.95
N ARG A 13 -9.95 5.18 15.17
CA ARG A 13 -10.23 3.73 15.12
C ARG A 13 -9.03 2.95 14.59
N LEU A 14 -8.42 3.38 13.47
CA LEU A 14 -7.24 2.72 12.92
C LEU A 14 -6.10 2.67 13.95
N ILE A 15 -5.84 3.76 14.66
CA ILE A 15 -4.82 3.80 15.72
C ILE A 15 -5.17 2.83 16.87
N ALA A 16 -6.44 2.78 17.27
CA ALA A 16 -6.88 1.86 18.31
C ALA A 16 -6.71 0.39 17.88
N ASP A 17 -7.08 0.05 16.64
CA ASP A 17 -6.96 -1.30 16.10
C ASP A 17 -5.48 -1.72 15.98
N LEU A 18 -4.59 -0.81 15.56
CA LEU A 18 -3.14 -1.07 15.51
C LEU A 18 -2.54 -1.31 16.90
N ARG A 19 -2.99 -0.57 17.92
CA ARG A 19 -2.59 -0.82 19.31
C ARG A 19 -3.11 -2.17 19.80
N GLY A 20 -4.36 -2.49 19.51
CA GLY A 20 -4.95 -3.79 19.86
C GLY A 20 -4.21 -4.97 19.21
N LEU A 21 -3.77 -4.81 17.96
CA LEU A 21 -2.93 -5.81 17.29
C LEU A 21 -1.57 -5.97 17.97
N ALA A 22 -0.93 -4.86 18.36
CA ALA A 22 0.35 -4.93 19.08
C ALA A 22 0.20 -5.65 20.43
N GLU A 23 -0.84 -5.33 21.19
CA GLU A 23 -1.15 -6.00 22.46
C GLU A 23 -1.48 -7.49 22.28
N PHE A 24 -2.16 -7.85 21.19
CA PHE A 24 -2.43 -9.25 20.85
C PHE A 24 -1.14 -10.01 20.58
N LEU A 25 -0.25 -9.46 19.75
CA LEU A 25 1.03 -10.11 19.43
C LEU A 25 1.94 -10.23 20.65
N GLU A 26 1.91 -9.25 21.57
CA GLU A 26 2.65 -9.34 22.83
C GLU A 26 2.13 -10.46 23.75
N ARG A 27 0.81 -10.67 23.78
CA ARG A 27 0.17 -11.72 24.59
C ARG A 27 0.29 -13.13 23.99
N HIS A 28 0.63 -13.25 22.71
CA HIS A 28 0.65 -14.50 21.96
C HIS A 28 2.00 -14.72 21.25
N PRO A 29 3.10 -14.96 21.99
CA PRO A 29 4.46 -15.12 21.44
C PRO A 29 4.59 -16.34 20.50
N GLU A 30 3.65 -17.28 20.54
CA GLU A 30 3.55 -18.40 19.62
C GLU A 30 3.12 -17.99 18.19
N VAL A 31 2.52 -16.81 18.03
CA VAL A 31 2.07 -16.31 16.73
C VAL A 31 3.28 -15.75 15.97
N PRO A 32 3.60 -16.27 14.77
CA PRO A 32 4.73 -15.78 14.01
C PRO A 32 4.47 -14.36 13.50
N VAL A 33 5.48 -13.50 13.65
CA VAL A 33 5.52 -12.20 13.00
C VAL A 33 6.26 -12.29 11.65
N PRO A 34 5.96 -11.41 10.68
CA PRO A 34 6.65 -11.40 9.39
C PRO A 34 8.18 -11.32 9.56
N ARG A 35 8.89 -12.33 9.04
CA ARG A 35 10.36 -12.40 9.06
C ARG A 35 11.00 -11.65 7.89
N TYR A 36 10.29 -11.55 6.77
CA TYR A 36 10.78 -10.96 5.53
C TYR A 36 9.85 -9.84 5.07
N GLY A 37 10.45 -8.72 4.68
CA GLY A 37 9.73 -7.53 4.24
C GLY A 37 9.21 -6.66 5.39
N SER A 38 8.72 -5.48 5.03
CA SER A 38 8.11 -4.53 5.98
C SER A 38 6.61 -4.79 6.13
N VAL A 39 6.08 -4.55 7.32
CA VAL A 39 4.63 -4.40 7.55
C VAL A 39 4.22 -3.03 7.01
N ARG A 40 3.33 -3.00 6.01
CA ARG A 40 2.99 -1.77 5.28
C ARG A 40 1.61 -1.28 5.63
N MET A 41 1.51 0.02 5.92
CA MET A 41 0.25 0.77 5.96
C MET A 41 0.20 1.66 4.72
N SER A 42 -0.58 1.23 3.73
CA SER A 42 -0.63 1.87 2.41
C SER A 42 -1.89 2.72 2.26
N VAL A 43 -1.74 3.92 1.68
CA VAL A 43 -2.84 4.82 1.28
C VAL A 43 -2.77 5.03 -0.23
N TYR A 44 -3.90 4.84 -0.91
CA TYR A 44 -3.98 5.02 -2.36
C TYR A 44 -4.85 6.24 -2.68
N PRO A 45 -4.29 7.38 -3.13
CA PRO A 45 -5.01 8.65 -3.19
C PRO A 45 -6.34 8.62 -3.97
N LEU A 46 -6.41 7.89 -5.09
CA LEU A 46 -7.65 7.79 -5.87
C LEU A 46 -8.80 7.03 -5.18
N TYR A 47 -8.52 6.34 -4.07
CA TYR A 47 -9.50 5.52 -3.35
C TYR A 47 -9.68 5.96 -1.89
N ASP A 48 -8.60 6.41 -1.25
CA ASP A 48 -8.54 6.70 0.17
C ASP A 48 -8.56 8.18 0.52
N THR A 49 -8.45 9.07 -0.48
CA THR A 49 -8.49 10.52 -0.31
C THR A 49 -9.49 11.16 -1.27
N ASP A 50 -9.60 12.49 -1.24
CA ASP A 50 -10.53 13.27 -2.06
C ASP A 50 -10.01 13.51 -3.50
N ALA A 51 -8.92 12.85 -3.92
CA ALA A 51 -8.37 13.01 -5.26
C ALA A 51 -9.28 12.32 -6.30
N THR A 52 -9.71 13.07 -7.31
CA THR A 52 -10.62 12.55 -8.36
C THR A 52 -9.90 12.30 -9.69
N THR A 53 -8.76 12.96 -9.91
CA THR A 53 -7.94 12.81 -11.11
C THR A 53 -6.54 12.31 -10.80
N GLU A 54 -5.83 11.77 -11.80
CA GLU A 54 -4.44 11.34 -11.62
C GLU A 54 -3.52 12.52 -11.25
N ALA A 55 -3.72 13.70 -11.85
CA ALA A 55 -2.94 14.90 -11.52
C ALA A 55 -3.16 15.35 -10.07
N GLU A 56 -4.41 15.36 -9.60
CA GLU A 56 -4.74 15.62 -8.19
C GLU A 56 -4.12 14.58 -7.27
N ALA A 57 -4.15 13.30 -7.68
CA ALA A 57 -3.54 12.23 -6.90
C ALA A 57 -2.01 12.38 -6.81
N ILE A 58 -1.32 12.84 -7.87
CA ILE A 58 0.13 13.12 -7.83
C ILE A 58 0.40 14.24 -6.81
N ILE A 59 -0.38 15.33 -6.87
CA ILE A 59 -0.27 16.44 -5.91
C ILE A 59 -0.50 15.95 -4.48
N GLU A 60 -1.45 15.04 -4.29
CA GLU A 60 -1.76 14.48 -2.99
C GLU A 60 -0.61 13.60 -2.43
N VAL A 61 0.01 12.74 -3.25
CA VAL A 61 1.21 12.01 -2.81
C VAL A 61 2.35 12.97 -2.49
N ALA A 62 2.54 14.03 -3.28
CA ALA A 62 3.57 15.05 -3.01
C ALA A 62 3.30 15.79 -1.69
N ARG A 63 2.04 16.15 -1.42
CA ARG A 63 1.62 16.75 -0.15
C ARG A 63 1.91 15.83 1.03
N ILE A 64 1.60 14.54 0.90
CA ILE A 64 1.87 13.53 1.94
C ILE A 64 3.39 13.37 2.14
N ALA A 65 4.19 13.34 1.07
CA ALA A 65 5.65 13.33 1.15
C ALA A 65 6.19 14.51 1.99
N THR A 66 5.67 15.72 1.75
CA THR A 66 6.01 16.90 2.55
C THR A 66 5.64 16.74 4.02
N LEU A 67 4.44 16.23 4.33
CA LEU A 67 4.00 15.99 5.71
C LEU A 67 4.86 14.96 6.45
N LEU A 68 5.32 13.94 5.73
CA LEU A 68 6.19 12.89 6.27
C LEU A 68 7.66 13.32 6.36
N GLY A 69 8.06 14.42 5.70
CA GLY A 69 9.46 14.84 5.61
C GLY A 69 10.31 13.90 4.75
N VAL A 70 9.71 13.22 3.76
CA VAL A 70 10.37 12.23 2.89
C VAL A 70 10.31 12.68 1.43
N PRO A 71 11.25 12.24 0.56
CA PRO A 71 11.18 12.57 -0.85
C PRO A 71 10.03 11.82 -1.55
N LEU A 72 9.40 12.49 -2.52
CA LEU A 72 8.55 11.84 -3.51
C LEU A 72 9.43 11.03 -4.48
N ARG A 73 9.13 9.74 -4.64
CA ARG A 73 9.84 8.83 -5.54
C ARG A 73 8.93 8.35 -6.66
N VAL A 74 9.53 7.99 -7.79
CA VAL A 74 8.83 7.29 -8.87
C VAL A 74 9.43 5.89 -9.01
N GLU A 75 8.65 4.87 -8.64
CA GLU A 75 9.09 3.47 -8.61
C GLU A 75 8.18 2.63 -9.52
N HIS A 76 8.73 2.03 -10.57
CA HIS A 76 7.96 1.23 -11.55
C HIS A 76 6.77 1.98 -12.21
N GLY A 77 6.85 3.31 -12.28
CA GLY A 77 5.77 4.17 -12.76
C GLY A 77 4.69 4.49 -11.72
N HIS A 78 4.94 4.19 -10.44
CA HIS A 78 4.13 4.62 -9.30
C HIS A 78 4.76 5.82 -8.62
N HIS A 79 3.94 6.77 -8.17
CA HIS A 79 4.43 7.84 -7.29
C HIS A 79 4.31 7.37 -5.85
N VAL A 80 5.42 7.41 -5.11
CA VAL A 80 5.53 6.83 -3.77
C VAL A 80 6.10 7.86 -2.79
N ALA A 81 5.41 8.06 -1.68
CA ALA A 81 5.92 8.72 -0.49
C ALA A 81 5.96 7.68 0.63
N ARG A 82 7.14 7.39 1.18
CA ARG A 82 7.32 6.31 2.17
C ARG A 82 8.10 6.78 3.37
N ALA A 83 7.58 6.53 4.56
CA ALA A 83 8.23 6.73 5.85
C ALA A 83 8.38 5.40 6.58
N ASP A 84 9.61 5.08 6.97
CA ASP A 84 9.96 3.83 7.66
C ASP A 84 10.08 4.03 9.17
N PHE A 85 9.51 3.10 9.93
CA PHE A 85 9.52 3.01 11.39
C PHE A 85 10.07 1.63 11.79
N GLY A 86 11.32 1.35 11.41
CA GLY A 86 11.93 0.03 11.58
C GLY A 86 11.30 -1.00 10.63
N THR A 87 10.65 -2.03 11.17
CA THR A 87 9.99 -3.09 10.38
C THR A 87 8.62 -2.68 9.83
N VAL A 88 8.06 -1.58 10.33
CA VAL A 88 6.78 -1.02 9.88
C VAL A 88 7.04 0.16 8.97
N CYS A 89 6.24 0.35 7.93
CA CYS A 89 6.31 1.56 7.12
C CYS A 89 4.91 2.09 6.77
N TYR A 90 4.83 3.41 6.65
CA TYR A 90 3.69 4.10 6.06
C TYR A 90 4.04 4.50 4.63
N GLU A 91 3.14 4.25 3.69
CA GLU A 91 3.34 4.60 2.29
C GLU A 91 2.07 5.19 1.66
N ALA A 92 2.22 6.29 0.94
CA ALA A 92 1.21 6.77 0.00
C ALA A 92 1.66 6.41 -1.41
N ILE A 93 0.82 5.68 -2.14
CA ILE A 93 1.14 5.13 -3.45
C ILE A 93 0.08 5.53 -4.45
N LEU A 94 0.49 6.20 -5.52
CA LEU A 94 -0.33 6.35 -6.72
C LEU A 94 0.08 5.31 -7.76
N ILE A 95 -0.85 4.42 -8.08
CA ILE A 95 -0.77 3.52 -9.23
C ILE A 95 -1.38 4.24 -10.44
N THR A 96 -0.52 4.80 -11.28
CA THR A 96 -0.88 5.49 -12.53
C THR A 96 -1.58 4.57 -13.52
N GLN A 97 -2.38 5.14 -14.42
CA GLN A 97 -3.06 4.37 -15.47
C GLN A 97 -2.05 3.64 -16.35
N ALA A 98 -0.96 4.31 -16.75
CA ALA A 98 0.11 3.68 -17.52
C ALA A 98 0.74 2.47 -16.82
N ALA A 99 0.85 2.50 -15.49
CA ALA A 99 1.34 1.36 -14.73
C ALA A 99 0.33 0.20 -14.66
N ARG A 100 -0.98 0.50 -14.61
CA ARG A 100 -2.04 -0.51 -14.71
C ARG A 100 -2.07 -1.15 -16.08
N ASP A 101 -1.99 -0.36 -17.15
CA ASP A 101 -1.99 -0.85 -18.53
C ASP A 101 -0.79 -1.76 -18.78
N ARG A 102 0.40 -1.38 -18.28
CA ARG A 102 1.60 -2.22 -18.32
C ARG A 102 1.40 -3.53 -17.57
N ARG A 103 0.80 -3.47 -16.37
CA ARG A 103 0.52 -4.68 -15.59
C ARG A 103 -0.48 -5.59 -16.31
N ALA A 104 -1.53 -5.03 -16.90
CA ALA A 104 -2.49 -5.78 -17.70
C ALA A 104 -1.84 -6.46 -18.91
N ALA A 105 -0.92 -5.77 -19.60
CA ALA A 105 -0.15 -6.36 -20.69
C ALA A 105 0.82 -7.46 -20.25
N GLN A 106 1.40 -7.34 -19.05
CA GLN A 106 2.23 -8.41 -18.48
C GLN A 106 1.39 -9.63 -18.08
N ASP A 107 0.26 -9.38 -17.39
CA ASP A 107 -0.64 -10.43 -16.93
C ASP A 107 -1.27 -11.17 -18.13
N SER A 108 -1.52 -10.50 -19.26
CA SER A 108 -2.05 -11.16 -20.48
C SER A 108 -1.07 -12.15 -21.13
N TYR A 109 0.22 -12.04 -20.83
CA TYR A 109 1.25 -12.95 -21.33
C TYR A 109 1.73 -13.97 -20.30
N ARG A 110 1.34 -13.81 -19.03
CA ARG A 110 1.90 -14.54 -17.88
C ARG A 110 1.84 -16.06 -18.01
N ASP A 111 0.75 -16.58 -18.56
CA ASP A 111 0.50 -18.03 -18.63
C ASP A 111 0.85 -18.63 -20.01
N ASN A 112 1.45 -17.85 -20.92
CA ASN A 112 1.80 -18.31 -22.27
C ASN A 112 3.09 -19.15 -22.31
N ILE A 113 3.91 -19.13 -21.26
CA ILE A 113 5.13 -19.93 -21.16
C ILE A 113 5.05 -20.76 -19.89
N SER A 114 5.02 -22.08 -20.03
CA SER A 114 5.20 -23.00 -18.91
C SER A 114 6.62 -23.56 -18.92
N THR A 115 7.29 -23.49 -17.78
CA THR A 115 8.57 -24.16 -17.54
C THR A 115 8.39 -25.49 -16.80
N ASP A 116 7.14 -25.87 -16.50
CA ASP A 116 6.89 -27.15 -15.87
C ASP A 116 7.26 -28.28 -16.83
N PRO A 117 7.95 -29.32 -16.35
CA PRO A 117 8.17 -30.50 -17.15
C PRO A 117 6.81 -31.10 -17.56
N PRO A 118 6.68 -31.65 -18.78
CA PRO A 118 5.45 -32.32 -19.17
C PRO A 118 5.13 -33.40 -18.14
N VAL A 119 3.88 -33.43 -17.67
CA VAL A 119 3.41 -34.43 -16.72
C VAL A 119 3.62 -35.82 -17.33
N GLY A 120 4.54 -36.61 -16.75
CA GLY A 120 4.80 -37.99 -17.13
C GLY A 120 6.20 -38.32 -17.68
N ALA A 121 7.22 -37.49 -17.46
CA ALA A 121 8.62 -37.84 -17.70
C ALA A 121 9.28 -38.50 -16.47
#